data_AF-A0A256W711-F1
#
_entry.id   AF-A0A256W711-F1
#
_cell.length_a   1.000
_cell.length_b   1.000
_cell.length_c   1.000
_cell.angle_alpha   90.00
_cell.angle_beta   90.00
_cell.angle_gamma   90.00
#
_symmetry.space_group_name_H-M   'P 1'
#
loop_
_entity.id
_entity.type
_entity.pdbx_description
1 polymer ?
#
loop_
_entity_poly.entity_id
_entity_poly.type
_entity_poly.pdbx_seq_one_letter_code
_entity_poly.pdbx_strand_id
1 'polypeptide(L)'
;MSRNYKFHNPDGAYFISFAVVEWLDVFTRNEYKDIVLDSLAYCQDNNKVIFEKINYIHNNPVEEGLVYNPEDYVYSSARDYSGEKGILDNIVVVD
;
A
#
# COMPACT_ATOMS: atom_id res chain seq x y z
N MET A 1 6.43 -10.67 16.20
CA MET A 1 5.19 -10.00 16.68
C MET A 1 4.80 -8.98 15.64
N SER A 2 3.55 -8.98 15.16
CA SER A 2 3.07 -7.96 14.21
C SER A 2 3.17 -6.58 14.86
N ARG A 3 4.02 -5.70 14.32
CA ARG A 3 3.91 -4.26 14.55
C ARG A 3 2.84 -3.78 13.58
N ASN A 4 1.67 -3.43 14.09
CA ASN A 4 0.59 -2.96 13.24
C ASN A 4 1.01 -1.65 12.55
N TYR A 5 0.76 -1.57 11.26
CA TYR A 5 1.03 -0.41 10.42
C TYR A 5 0.13 0.76 10.80
N LYS A 6 0.63 2.00 10.62
CA LYS A 6 0.01 3.25 11.13
C LYS A 6 0.37 4.47 10.26
N PHE A 7 -0.27 5.62 10.55
CA PHE A 7 -0.06 6.92 9.90
C PHE A 7 -0.27 8.08 10.93
N HIS A 8 0.74 8.91 11.25
CA HIS A 8 0.57 10.15 12.01
C HIS A 8 1.30 11.41 11.47
N ASN A 9 1.61 11.44 10.17
CA ASN A 9 1.48 12.68 9.40
C ASN A 9 0.16 12.60 8.61
N PRO A 10 -0.99 12.87 9.24
CA PRO A 10 -2.29 12.84 8.58
C PRO A 10 -2.44 13.92 7.50
N ASP A 11 -1.60 14.96 7.54
CA ASP A 11 -1.57 16.05 6.56
C ASP A 11 -0.60 15.78 5.39
N GLY A 12 0.09 14.64 5.41
CA GLY A 12 1.01 14.21 4.36
C GLY A 12 0.27 13.69 3.11
N ALA A 13 0.71 14.11 1.92
CA ALA A 13 0.22 13.55 0.68
C ALA A 13 0.94 12.23 0.36
N TYR A 14 0.22 11.11 0.40
CA TYR A 14 0.74 9.79 0.03
C TYR A 14 0.33 9.41 -1.40
N PHE A 15 1.24 8.78 -2.13
CA PHE A 15 0.98 8.27 -3.48
C PHE A 15 0.83 6.75 -3.47
N ILE A 16 -0.21 6.24 -4.13
CA ILE A 16 -0.47 4.80 -4.27
C ILE A 16 -0.72 4.50 -5.75
N SER A 17 0.00 3.53 -6.31
CA SER A 17 -0.16 3.09 -7.69
C SER A 17 -0.73 1.67 -7.77
N PHE A 18 -1.66 1.47 -8.70
CA PHE A 18 -2.23 0.16 -9.02
C PHE A 18 -2.19 -0.05 -10.53
N ALA A 19 -1.94 -1.27 -10.99
CA ALA A 19 -2.04 -1.65 -12.39
C ALA A 19 -3.35 -2.39 -12.66
N VAL A 20 -3.95 -2.16 -13.83
CA VAL A 20 -5.12 -2.93 -14.26
C VAL A 20 -4.67 -4.27 -14.84
N VAL A 21 -5.12 -5.36 -14.23
CA VAL A 21 -4.87 -6.72 -14.71
C VAL A 21 -5.56 -6.94 -16.06
N GLU A 22 -4.89 -7.67 -16.97
CA GLU A 22 -5.39 -8.00 -18.32
C GLU A 22 -5.76 -6.79 -19.22
N TRP A 23 -5.33 -5.57 -18.88
CA TRP A 23 -5.65 -4.34 -19.63
C TRP A 23 -7.16 -4.10 -19.82
N LEU A 24 -7.98 -4.56 -18.86
CA LEU A 24 -9.43 -4.36 -18.86
C LEU A 24 -9.79 -2.86 -18.89
N ASP A 25 -10.83 -2.51 -19.63
CA ASP A 25 -11.30 -1.13 -19.78
C ASP A 25 -12.14 -0.67 -18.58
N VAL A 26 -11.47 -0.49 -17.44
CA VAL A 26 -12.09 -0.13 -16.15
C VAL A 26 -12.49 1.35 -16.07
N PHE A 27 -11.78 2.24 -16.74
CA PHE A 27 -11.93 3.70 -16.53
C PHE A 27 -12.75 4.43 -17.61
N THR A 28 -12.98 3.83 -18.78
CA THR A 28 -13.79 4.46 -19.84
C THR A 28 -15.29 4.26 -19.61
N ARG A 29 -15.69 3.13 -19.02
CA ARG A 29 -17.09 2.82 -18.69
C ARG A 29 -17.44 3.32 -17.30
N ASN A 30 -18.58 4.01 -17.18
CA ASN A 30 -19.03 4.52 -15.88
C ASN A 30 -19.38 3.37 -14.93
N GLU A 31 -20.00 2.28 -15.41
CA GLU A 31 -20.40 1.16 -14.55
C GLU A 31 -19.22 0.57 -13.75
N TYR A 32 -18.03 0.47 -14.36
CA TYR A 32 -16.82 -0.03 -13.70
C TYR A 32 -16.09 1.05 -12.88
N LYS A 33 -16.10 2.30 -13.37
CA LYS A 33 -15.55 3.44 -12.64
C LYS A 33 -16.26 3.64 -11.31
N ASP A 34 -17.59 3.59 -11.31
CA ASP A 34 -18.42 3.81 -10.13
C ASP A 34 -18.17 2.71 -9.08
N ILE A 35 -18.07 1.44 -9.49
CA ILE A 35 -17.66 0.32 -8.61
C ILE A 35 -16.29 0.56 -7.97
N VAL A 36 -15.31 1.06 -8.73
CA VAL A 36 -13.97 1.36 -8.21
C VAL A 36 -14.01 2.55 -7.24
N LEU A 37 -14.77 3.60 -7.56
CA LEU A 37 -14.94 4.77 -6.69
C LEU A 37 -15.63 4.41 -5.37
N ASP A 38 -16.72 3.66 -5.41
CA ASP A 38 -17.45 3.17 -4.24
C ASP A 38 -16.55 2.28 -3.36
N SER A 39 -15.74 1.42 -3.99
CA SER A 39 -14.77 0.57 -3.29
C SER A 39 -13.67 1.40 -2.61
N LEU A 40 -13.17 2.45 -3.26
CA LEU A 40 -12.15 3.35 -2.71
C LEU A 40 -12.73 4.21 -1.58
N ALA A 41 -13.94 4.74 -1.73
CA ALA A 41 -14.64 5.49 -0.68
C ALA A 41 -14.85 4.61 0.56
N TYR A 42 -15.32 3.37 0.38
CA TYR A 42 -15.43 2.40 1.47
C TYR A 42 -14.08 2.12 2.16
N CYS A 43 -12.97 2.06 1.41
CA CYS A 43 -11.63 1.89 1.97
C CYS A 43 -11.16 3.13 2.76
N GLN A 44 -11.51 4.34 2.32
CA GLN A 44 -11.19 5.59 3.03
C GLN A 44 -11.92 5.67 4.38
N ASP A 45 -13.20 5.29 4.41
CA ASP A 45 -13.97 5.21 5.66
C ASP A 45 -13.48 4.07 6.59
N ASN A 46 -12.75 3.09 6.06
CA ASN A 46 -12.32 1.88 6.77
C ASN A 46 -10.82 1.63 6.67
N ASN A 47 -10.02 2.42 7.42
CA ASN A 47 -8.56 2.28 7.55
C ASN A 47 -8.04 0.83 7.68
N LYS A 48 -8.82 -0.07 8.31
CA LYS A 48 -8.50 -1.51 8.41
C LYS A 48 -8.23 -2.16 7.04
N VAL A 49 -9.03 -1.83 6.01
CA VAL A 49 -8.88 -2.39 4.67
C VAL A 49 -7.59 -1.90 4.02
N ILE A 50 -7.25 -0.61 4.21
CA ILE A 50 -6.01 -0.02 3.71
C ILE A 50 -4.80 -0.74 4.34
N PHE A 51 -4.79 -0.93 5.66
CA PHE A 51 -3.71 -1.66 6.33
C PHE A 51 -3.62 -3.13 5.91
N GLU A 52 -4.74 -3.83 5.73
CA GLU A 52 -4.73 -5.20 5.18
C GLU A 52 -4.10 -5.27 3.78
N LYS A 53 -4.31 -4.26 2.92
CA LYS A 53 -3.67 -4.19 1.60
C LYS A 53 -2.19 -3.81 1.67
N ILE A 54 -1.79 -2.90 2.55
CA ILE A 54 -0.37 -2.57 2.80
C ILE A 54 0.38 -3.82 3.29
N ASN A 55 -0.19 -4.56 4.24
CA ASN A 55 0.36 -5.83 4.73
C ASN A 55 0.57 -6.83 3.59
N TYR A 56 -0.44 -7.00 2.72
CA TYR A 56 -0.35 -7.89 1.57
C TYR A 56 0.80 -7.49 0.63
N ILE A 57 0.84 -6.22 0.20
CA ILE A 57 1.88 -5.72 -0.72
C ILE A 57 3.29 -5.91 -0.16
N HIS A 58 3.49 -5.64 1.13
CA HIS A 58 4.79 -5.81 1.79
C HIS A 58 5.22 -7.28 1.95
N ASN A 59 4.28 -8.23 2.06
CA ASN A 59 4.61 -9.66 2.16
C ASN A 59 4.79 -10.32 0.79
N ASN A 60 4.30 -9.76 -0.32
CA ASN A 60 4.49 -10.34 -1.66
C ASN A 60 5.94 -10.74 -1.98
N PRO A 61 7.00 -9.94 -1.69
CA PRO A 61 8.38 -10.35 -1.90
C PRO A 61 8.84 -11.55 -1.05
N VAL A 62 8.19 -11.81 0.09
CA VAL A 62 8.47 -12.95 0.97
C VAL A 62 7.77 -14.21 0.45
N GLU A 63 6.50 -14.10 0.06
CA GLU A 63 5.72 -15.20 -0.53
C GLU A 63 6.32 -15.68 -1.87
N GLU A 64 6.86 -14.76 -2.68
CA GLU A 64 7.62 -15.07 -3.90
C GLU A 64 9.05 -15.59 -3.62
N GLY A 65 9.47 -15.67 -2.36
CA GLY A 65 10.79 -16.18 -1.96
C GLY A 65 11.97 -15.29 -2.36
N LEU A 66 11.73 -14.02 -2.69
CA LEU A 66 12.79 -13.06 -3.09
C LEU A 66 13.60 -12.57 -1.89
N VAL A 67 12.98 -12.52 -0.71
CA VAL A 67 13.56 -12.05 0.56
C VAL A 67 13.01 -12.81 1.76
N TYR A 68 13.71 -12.76 2.90
CA TYR A 68 13.27 -13.42 4.14
C TYR A 68 12.30 -12.57 4.97
N ASN A 69 12.47 -11.25 5.00
CA ASN A 69 11.58 -10.32 5.69
C ASN A 69 11.09 -9.22 4.72
N PRO A 70 9.89 -8.64 4.91
CA PRO A 70 9.36 -7.58 4.06
C PRO A 70 10.30 -6.37 3.86
N GLU A 71 11.00 -5.97 4.91
CA GLU A 71 11.95 -4.86 4.95
C GLU A 71 13.26 -5.15 4.20
N ASP A 72 13.59 -6.41 3.91
CA ASP A 72 14.79 -6.74 3.13
C ASP A 72 14.62 -6.38 1.63
N TYR A 73 13.37 -6.19 1.16
CA TYR A 73 13.11 -5.81 -0.23
C TYR A 73 13.37 -4.31 -0.45
N VAL A 74 14.49 -4.00 -1.11
CA VAL A 74 15.02 -2.63 -1.29
C VAL A 74 13.98 -1.64 -1.82
N TYR A 75 13.11 -2.04 -2.76
CA TYR A 75 12.07 -1.19 -3.36
C TYR A 75 10.74 -1.17 -2.57
N SER A 76 10.67 -1.78 -1.39
CA SER A 76 9.48 -1.79 -0.54
C SER A 76 9.51 -0.66 0.48
N SER A 77 8.39 0.03 0.64
CA SER A 77 8.17 0.95 1.77
C SER A 77 8.18 0.25 3.13
N ALA A 78 8.12 -1.09 3.19
CA ALA A 78 8.25 -1.85 4.43
C ALA A 78 9.48 -1.46 5.27
N ARG A 79 10.55 -0.98 4.62
CA ARG A 79 11.75 -0.40 5.23
C ARG A 79 11.42 0.82 6.08
N ASP A 80 10.71 1.77 5.51
CA ASP A 80 10.26 2.99 6.20
C ASP A 80 9.30 2.65 7.37
N TYR A 81 8.48 1.59 7.23
CA TYR A 81 7.64 1.06 8.32
C TYR A 81 8.40 0.27 9.40
N SER A 82 9.58 -0.30 9.11
CA SER A 82 10.41 -0.95 10.13
C SER A 82 11.20 0.05 10.99
N GLY A 83 11.27 1.31 10.55
CA GLY A 83 12.10 2.38 11.12
C GLY A 83 13.46 2.51 10.45
N GLU A 84 13.70 1.79 9.36
CA GLU A 84 14.87 1.97 8.49
C GLU A 84 14.61 3.04 7.43
N LYS A 85 15.68 3.52 6.77
CA LYS A 85 15.53 4.43 5.63
C LYS A 85 15.27 3.63 4.34
N GLY A 86 14.16 3.94 3.66
CA GLY A 86 13.88 3.50 2.29
C GLY A 86 14.66 4.27 1.23
N ILE A 87 14.33 4.03 -0.05
CA ILE A 87 15.01 4.66 -1.19
C ILE A 87 14.65 6.16 -1.32
N LEU A 88 13.41 6.52 -0.95
CA LEU A 88 12.86 7.84 -1.22
C LEU A 88 13.13 8.79 -0.04
N ASP A 89 13.78 9.92 -0.33
CA ASP A 89 14.02 10.96 0.66
C ASP A 89 12.73 11.68 1.08
N ASN A 90 12.69 12.13 2.33
CA ASN A 90 11.55 12.80 2.97
C ASN A 90 10.27 11.96 3.07
N ILE A 91 10.34 10.64 2.87
CA ILE A 91 9.30 9.75 3.38
C ILE A 91 9.34 9.80 4.91
N VAL A 92 8.23 10.21 5.48
CA VAL A 92 7.93 10.04 6.90
C VAL A 92 6.85 8.96 6.99
N VAL A 93 7.21 7.83 7.59
CA VAL A 93 6.28 6.81 8.11
C VAL A 93 6.24 6.92 9.64
N VAL A 94 5.24 6.35 10.30
CA VAL A 94 4.77 6.87 11.60
C VAL A 94 3.93 5.84 12.39
N ASP A 95 3.96 5.91 13.73
CA ASP A 95 3.11 5.14 14.67
C ASP A 95 1.66 5.68 14.77
#